data_AF-A0AAV6TVE2-F1
#
_entry.id   AF-A0AAV6TVE2-F1
#
_cell.length_a   1.000
_cell.length_b   1.000
_cell.length_c   1.000
_cell.angle_alpha   90.00
_cell.angle_beta   90.00
_cell.angle_gamma   90.00
#
_symmetry.space_group_name_H-M   'P 1'
#
loop_
_entity.id
_entity.type
_entity.pdbx_description
1 polymer ?
#
loop_
_entity_poly.entity_id
_entity_poly.type
_entity_poly.pdbx_seq_one_letter_code
_entity_poly.pdbx_strand_id
1 'polypeptide(L)'
;MLLKCTVNYTCFWRREAKTLKSQIGRIKNIENVPEELQFYLVQYCCISGGRTHKKNNIDGSRQSKTYRQSCPVKIHALLSEDRKFLEIKNMNMEHNHPVSEELYYSLPQERRLHPDDAQKVPPHEPWIY
;
A
#
# COMPACT_ATOMS: atom_id res chain seq x y z
N MET A 1 7.75 1.25 0.83
CA MET A 1 7.91 1.49 2.27
C MET A 1 6.62 1.08 2.97
N LEU A 2 6.72 0.22 3.98
CA LEU A 2 5.61 -0.21 4.83
C LEU A 2 5.63 0.64 6.10
N LEU A 3 4.45 1.03 6.58
CA LEU A 3 4.26 1.64 7.89
C LEU A 3 3.78 0.55 8.83
N LYS A 4 4.60 0.28 9.85
CA LYS A 4 4.38 -0.76 10.84
C LYS A 4 3.83 -0.10 12.11
N CYS A 5 2.67 -0.54 12.59
CA CYS A 5 2.10 -0.11 13.86
C CYS A 5 2.14 -1.28 14.84
N THR A 6 2.98 -1.17 15.87
CA THR A 6 3.16 -2.21 16.90
C THR A 6 2.02 -2.23 17.93
N VAL A 7 1.34 -1.10 18.13
CA VAL A 7 0.23 -0.99 19.10
C VAL A 7 -0.97 -1.85 18.68
N ASN A 8 -1.32 -1.82 17.39
CA ASN A 8 -2.47 -2.54 16.85
C ASN A 8 -2.07 -3.75 15.99
N TYR A 9 -0.78 -4.10 15.94
CA TYR A 9 -0.24 -5.19 15.11
C TYR A 9 -0.67 -5.09 13.63
N THR A 10 -0.82 -3.88 13.11
CA THR A 10 -1.25 -3.63 11.73
C THR A 10 -0.08 -3.13 10.88
N CYS A 11 0.03 -3.67 9.67
CA CYS A 11 0.94 -3.17 8.65
C CYS A 11 0.18 -2.42 7.56
N PHE A 12 0.56 -1.17 7.34
CA PHE A 12 0.06 -0.34 6.26
C PHE A 12 1.10 -0.24 5.14
N TRP A 13 0.63 -0.07 3.91
CA TRP A 13 1.48 0.28 2.79
C TRP A 13 0.89 1.49 2.08
N ARG A 14 1.77 2.30 1.50
CA ARG A 14 1.37 3.47 0.73
C ARG A 14 0.81 3.01 -0.62
N ARG A 15 -0.51 3.09 -0.77
CA ARG A 15 -1.23 2.73 -1.99
C ARG A 15 -1.03 3.77 -3.07
N GLU A 16 -1.28 5.02 -2.72
CA GLU A 16 -1.20 6.16 -3.63
C GLU A 16 -0.51 7.32 -2.90
N ALA A 17 0.31 8.05 -3.63
CA ALA A 17 0.91 9.28 -3.14
C ALA A 17 1.08 10.23 -4.31
N LYS A 18 0.55 11.44 -4.17
CA LYS A 18 0.76 12.54 -5.12
C LYS A 18 1.49 13.63 -4.37
N THR A 19 2.66 14.00 -4.86
CA THR A 19 3.43 15.12 -4.32
C THR A 19 2.88 16.44 -4.85
N LEU A 20 3.09 17.54 -4.11
CA LEU A 20 2.74 18.88 -4.61
C LEU A 20 3.43 19.17 -5.93
N LYS A 21 4.72 18.81 -6.04
CA LYS A 21 5.52 18.92 -7.27
C LYS A 21 4.86 18.25 -8.47
N SER A 22 4.28 17.07 -8.28
CA SER A 22 3.57 16.33 -9.33
C SER A 22 2.23 16.97 -9.74
N GLN A 23 1.68 17.87 -8.93
CA GLN A 23 0.40 18.53 -9.21
C GLN A 23 0.56 19.99 -9.66
N ILE A 24 1.79 20.48 -9.83
CA ILE A 24 2.07 21.82 -10.40
C ILE A 24 1.33 21.94 -11.74
N GLY A 25 0.50 22.98 -11.88
CA GLY A 25 -0.34 23.23 -13.06
C GLY A 25 -1.73 22.60 -13.05
N ARG A 26 -2.02 21.65 -12.16
CA ARG A 26 -3.37 21.06 -12.00
C ARG A 26 -4.18 21.71 -10.89
N ILE A 27 -3.51 22.17 -9.85
CA ILE A 27 -4.13 22.81 -8.69
C ILE A 27 -3.73 24.28 -8.70
N LYS A 28 -4.71 25.17 -8.52
CA LYS A 28 -4.47 26.62 -8.44
C LYS A 28 -3.75 26.96 -7.14
N ASN A 29 -2.86 27.95 -7.14
CA ASN A 29 -2.10 28.48 -5.98
C ASN A 29 -1.46 27.39 -5.09
N ILE A 30 -0.69 26.49 -5.72
CA ILE A 30 0.22 25.57 -5.00
C ILE A 30 1.35 26.35 -4.32
N GLU A 31 1.70 27.53 -4.84
CA GLU A 31 2.76 28.41 -4.33
C GLU A 31 2.53 28.88 -2.88
N ASN A 32 1.28 28.87 -2.42
CA ASN A 32 0.91 29.26 -1.05
C ASN A 32 0.99 28.11 -0.03
N VAL A 33 1.40 26.92 -0.46
CA VAL A 33 1.53 25.75 0.42
C VAL A 33 2.90 25.81 1.12
N PRO A 34 2.98 25.58 2.44
CA PRO A 34 4.25 25.49 3.16
C PRO A 34 5.19 24.46 2.51
N GLU A 35 6.48 24.79 2.40
CA GLU A 35 7.48 23.88 1.80
C GLU A 35 7.65 22.57 2.57
N GLU A 36 7.30 22.55 3.85
CA GLU A 36 7.29 21.37 4.72
C GLU A 36 6.28 20.30 4.25
N LEU A 37 5.22 20.71 3.55
CA LEU A 37 4.22 19.80 3.00
C LEU A 37 4.71 19.21 1.68
N GLN A 38 5.14 17.96 1.70
CA GLN A 38 5.59 17.29 0.48
C GLN A 38 4.43 16.76 -0.38
N PHE A 39 3.32 16.39 0.26
CA PHE A 39 2.24 15.63 -0.37
C PHE A 39 0.98 16.47 -0.57
N TYR A 40 0.36 16.30 -1.73
CA TYR A 40 -1.01 16.73 -2.00
C TYR A 40 -2.02 15.68 -1.52
N LEU A 41 -1.72 14.41 -1.76
CA LEU A 41 -2.59 13.27 -1.44
C LEU A 41 -1.72 12.12 -0.99
N VAL A 42 -2.10 11.45 0.08
CA VAL A 42 -1.52 10.18 0.48
C VAL A 42 -2.63 9.23 0.90
N GLN A 43 -2.59 8.02 0.34
CA GLN A 43 -3.47 6.93 0.74
C GLN A 43 -2.67 5.75 1.27
N TYR A 44 -2.96 5.37 2.51
CA TYR A 44 -2.47 4.14 3.12
C TYR A 44 -3.56 3.08 3.15
N CYS A 45 -3.18 1.82 2.98
CA CYS A 45 -4.07 0.67 3.08
C CYS A 45 -3.40 -0.42 3.91
N CYS A 46 -4.19 -1.29 4.53
CA CYS A 46 -3.65 -2.52 5.14
C CYS A 46 -2.89 -3.34 4.09
N ILE A 47 -1.86 -4.08 4.51
CA ILE A 47 -1.06 -4.98 3.65
C ILE A 47 -1.93 -6.03 2.93
N SER A 48 -2.98 -6.51 3.60
CA SER A 48 -3.99 -7.42 3.07
C SER A 48 -5.04 -6.69 2.21
N GLY A 49 -4.97 -5.37 2.09
CA GLY A 49 -5.92 -4.53 1.36
C GLY A 49 -5.36 -3.86 0.10
N GLY A 50 -6.10 -2.86 -0.37
CA GLY A 50 -5.73 -2.01 -1.51
C GLY A 50 -6.28 -2.49 -2.85
N ARG A 51 -5.68 -2.01 -3.96
CA ARG A 51 -6.26 -2.17 -5.31
C ARG A 51 -6.28 -3.63 -5.75
N THR A 52 -7.48 -4.18 -5.90
CA THR A 52 -7.75 -5.32 -6.76
C THR A 52 -7.75 -4.81 -8.20
N HIS A 53 -6.80 -5.25 -9.02
CA HIS A 53 -6.85 -4.94 -10.44
C HIS A 53 -8.03 -5.71 -11.05
N LYS A 54 -8.89 -5.02 -11.81
CA LYS A 54 -9.87 -5.71 -12.64
C LYS A 54 -9.11 -6.68 -13.55
N LYS A 55 -9.59 -7.93 -13.60
CA LYS A 55 -9.00 -8.94 -14.46
C LYS A 55 -9.47 -8.63 -15.88
N ASN A 56 -8.55 -8.32 -16.78
CA ASN A 56 -8.88 -7.99 -18.17
C ASN A 56 -8.82 -9.21 -19.11
N ASN A 57 -8.62 -10.42 -18.56
CA ASN A 57 -8.54 -11.65 -19.35
C ASN A 57 -9.93 -12.28 -19.46
N ILE A 58 -10.27 -12.80 -20.65
CA ILE A 58 -11.54 -13.46 -20.97
C ILE A 58 -11.86 -14.64 -20.02
N ASP A 59 -10.82 -15.36 -19.56
CA ASP A 59 -10.93 -16.50 -18.64
C ASP A 59 -10.71 -16.11 -17.14
N GLY A 60 -10.40 -14.84 -16.84
CA GLY A 60 -10.25 -14.38 -15.45
C GLY A 60 -9.15 -15.07 -14.63
N SER A 61 -8.27 -15.86 -15.25
CA SER A 61 -7.18 -16.57 -14.59
C SER A 61 -5.90 -15.72 -14.59
N ARG A 62 -5.38 -15.43 -13.38
CA ARG A 62 -4.00 -15.01 -13.15
C ARG A 62 -3.39 -16.08 -12.25
N GLN A 63 -2.27 -16.67 -12.65
CA GLN A 63 -1.59 -17.69 -11.84
C GLN A 63 -1.06 -17.14 -10.51
N SER A 64 -0.76 -15.84 -10.42
CA SER A 64 -0.32 -15.22 -9.18
C SER A 64 -1.51 -14.76 -8.32
N LYS A 65 -1.80 -15.54 -7.27
CA LYS A 65 -2.67 -15.10 -6.17
C LYS A 65 -1.87 -14.16 -5.28
N THR A 66 -2.14 -12.85 -5.34
CA THR A 66 -1.66 -11.95 -4.28
C THR A 66 -2.41 -12.27 -2.99
N TYR A 67 -1.73 -12.38 -1.85
CA TYR A 67 -2.30 -12.55 -0.49
C TYR A 67 -3.25 -11.43 -0.03
N ARG A 68 -3.70 -10.55 -0.93
CA ARG A 68 -4.60 -9.45 -0.63
C ARG A 68 -6.03 -9.98 -0.49
N GLN A 69 -6.56 -9.88 0.72
CA GLN A 69 -7.92 -10.27 1.12
C GLN A 69 -8.93 -9.12 0.97
N SER A 70 -8.63 -8.13 0.11
CA SER A 70 -9.48 -6.95 -0.12
C SER A 70 -9.88 -6.22 1.17
N CYS A 71 -8.95 -6.11 2.12
CA CYS A 71 -9.18 -5.43 3.38
C CYS A 71 -9.66 -3.98 3.15
N PRO A 72 -10.79 -3.54 3.77
CA PRO A 72 -11.36 -2.23 3.53
C PRO A 72 -10.62 -1.11 4.27
N VAL A 73 -9.72 -1.47 5.19
CA VAL A 73 -8.90 -0.52 5.95
C VAL A 73 -8.10 0.38 5.02
N LYS A 74 -8.36 1.69 5.16
CA LYS A 74 -7.72 2.73 4.38
C LYS A 74 -7.68 4.03 5.18
N ILE A 75 -6.60 4.78 5.01
CA ILE A 75 -6.45 6.13 5.51
C ILE A 75 -6.18 7.00 4.30
N HIS A 76 -7.06 7.94 4.02
CA HIS A 76 -6.96 8.85 2.89
C HIS A 76 -6.81 10.27 3.39
N ALA A 77 -5.61 10.81 3.20
CA ALA A 77 -5.25 12.18 3.53
C ALA A 77 -5.11 13.01 2.25
N LEU A 78 -5.71 14.20 2.25
CA LEU A 78 -5.72 15.16 1.15
C LEU A 78 -5.32 16.54 1.69
N LEU A 79 -4.70 17.37 0.87
CA LEU A 79 -4.45 18.76 1.19
C LEU A 79 -5.77 19.47 1.58
N SER A 80 -5.74 20.16 2.71
CA SER A 80 -6.84 21.00 3.18
C SER A 80 -7.18 22.08 2.15
N GLU A 81 -8.41 22.57 2.18
CA GLU A 81 -8.87 23.69 1.35
C GLU A 81 -8.04 24.97 1.63
N ASP A 82 -7.66 25.15 2.90
CA ASP A 82 -6.79 26.23 3.38
C ASP A 82 -5.32 26.00 3.06
N ARG A 83 -4.95 24.80 2.58
CA ARG A 83 -3.61 24.45 2.07
C ARG A 83 -2.48 24.52 3.10
N LYS A 84 -2.83 24.55 4.38
CA LYS A 84 -1.86 24.61 5.50
C LYS A 84 -1.50 23.25 6.07
N PHE A 85 -2.33 22.22 5.85
CA PHE A 85 -2.15 20.88 6.41
C PHE A 85 -2.84 19.82 5.54
N LEU A 86 -2.56 18.55 5.83
CA LEU A 86 -3.28 17.40 5.26
C LEU A 86 -4.46 17.03 6.16
N GLU A 87 -5.65 16.96 5.57
CA GLU A 87 -6.88 16.50 6.20
C GLU A 87 -7.16 15.05 5.87
N ILE A 88 -7.56 14.27 6.88
CA ILE A 88 -8.08 12.92 6.68
C ILE A 88 -9.51 13.04 6.13
N LYS A 89 -9.67 12.87 4.82
CA LYS A 89 -11.00 12.92 4.17
C LYS A 89 -11.78 11.62 4.32
N ASN A 90 -11.09 10.48 4.44
CA ASN A 90 -11.75 9.19 4.60
C ASN A 90 -10.84 8.24 5.40
N MET A 91 -11.40 7.64 6.43
CA MET A 91 -10.70 6.69 7.29
C MET A 91 -11.62 5.52 7.58
N ASN A 92 -11.15 4.31 7.28
CA ASN A 92 -11.76 3.07 7.74
C ASN A 92 -10.67 2.24 8.42
N MET A 93 -10.94 1.80 9.65
CA MET A 93 -10.04 1.00 10.47
C MET A 93 -10.57 -0.41 10.75
N GLU A 94 -11.73 -0.78 10.20
CA GLU A 94 -12.32 -2.10 10.39
C GLU A 94 -11.66 -3.13 9.47
N HIS A 95 -11.07 -4.16 10.08
CA HIS A 95 -10.47 -5.28 9.36
C HIS A 95 -11.49 -6.38 9.11
N ASN A 96 -11.49 -6.94 7.90
CA ASN A 96 -12.26 -8.13 7.54
C ASN A 96 -11.44 -9.43 7.63
N HIS A 97 -10.28 -9.36 8.30
CA HIS A 97 -9.35 -10.47 8.47
C HIS A 97 -8.76 -10.42 9.89
N PRO A 98 -8.28 -11.55 10.42
CA PRO A 98 -7.62 -11.54 11.72
C PRO A 98 -6.37 -10.66 11.68
N VAL A 99 -6.25 -9.82 12.70
CA VAL A 99 -5.04 -9.07 13.02
C VAL A 99 -4.54 -9.64 14.33
N SER A 100 -3.38 -10.29 14.30
CA SER A 100 -2.72 -10.83 15.49
C SER A 100 -1.24 -10.47 15.47
N GLU A 101 -0.65 -10.46 16.65
CA GLU A 101 0.77 -10.23 16.85
C GLU A 101 1.62 -11.26 16.06
N GLU A 102 1.25 -12.54 16.14
CA GLU A 102 1.91 -13.63 15.42
C GLU A 102 1.91 -13.39 13.90
N LEU A 103 0.74 -13.04 13.35
CA LEU A 103 0.60 -12.75 11.93
C LEU A 103 1.47 -11.55 11.55
N TYR A 104 1.48 -10.50 12.37
CA TYR A 104 2.27 -9.29 12.14
C TYR A 104 3.77 -9.56 12.02
N TYR A 105 4.33 -10.39 12.91
CA TYR A 105 5.76 -10.77 12.84
C TYR A 105 6.07 -11.76 11.72
N SER A 106 5.10 -12.60 11.33
CA SER A 106 5.27 -13.52 10.19
C SER A 106 5.26 -12.83 8.82
N LEU A 107 4.86 -11.55 8.75
CA LEU A 107 4.77 -10.84 7.48
C LEU A 107 6.17 -10.68 6.84
N PRO A 108 6.33 -10.99 5.54
CA PRO A 108 7.60 -10.84 4.84
C PRO A 108 8.11 -9.40 4.94
N GLN A 109 9.23 -9.23 5.63
CA GLN A 109 9.83 -7.91 5.87
C GLN A 109 10.56 -7.40 4.62
N GLU A 110 11.09 -8.34 3.83
CA GLU A 110 11.73 -8.10 2.54
C GLU A 110 11.09 -8.99 1.47
N ARG A 111 10.86 -8.42 0.28
CA ARG A 111 10.38 -9.21 -0.87
C ARG A 111 11.50 -10.00 -1.55
N ARG A 112 12.74 -9.63 -1.28
CA ARG A 112 13.91 -10.34 -1.80
C ARG A 112 14.28 -11.39 -0.77
N LEU A 113 14.53 -12.61 -1.22
CA LEU A 113 15.17 -13.61 -0.40
C LEU A 113 16.56 -13.08 -0.03
N HIS A 114 16.99 -13.35 1.19
CA HIS A 114 18.40 -13.15 1.55
C HIS A 114 19.25 -13.97 0.55
N PRO A 115 20.42 -13.47 0.10
CA PRO A 115 21.24 -14.16 -0.89
C PRO A 115 21.49 -15.64 -0.55
N ASP A 116 21.68 -15.94 0.74
CA ASP A 116 21.94 -17.29 1.24
C ASP A 116 20.71 -18.23 1.16
N ASP A 117 19.49 -17.68 1.17
CA ASP A 117 18.26 -18.46 1.06
C ASP A 117 17.77 -18.61 -0.39
N ALA A 118 18.18 -17.69 -1.29
CA ALA A 118 17.94 -17.82 -2.72
C ALA A 118 18.64 -19.06 -3.31
N GLN A 119 19.74 -19.51 -2.70
CA GLN A 119 20.52 -20.66 -3.14
C GLN A 119 19.87 -22.01 -2.80
N LYS A 120 18.91 -22.04 -1.86
CA LYS A 120 18.20 -23.25 -1.42
C LYS A 120 16.91 -23.52 -2.20
N VAL A 121 16.52 -22.61 -3.10
CA VAL A 121 15.36 -22.83 -3.98
C VAL A 121 15.84 -23.71 -5.13
N PRO A 122 15.35 -24.96 -5.26
CA PRO A 122 15.75 -25.82 -6.36
C PRO A 122 15.36 -25.15 -7.68
N PRO A 123 16.22 -25.24 -8.72
CA PRO A 123 15.89 -24.75 -10.05
C PRO A 123 14.54 -25.32 -10.48
N HIS A 124 13.62 -24.46 -10.91
CA HIS A 124 12.34 -24.89 -11.44
C HIS A 124 12.61 -25.81 -12.65
N GLU A 125 12.38 -27.12 -12.51
CA GLU A 125 12.49 -28.04 -13.64
C GLU A 125 11.51 -27.58 -14.74
N PRO A 126 11.96 -27.44 -15.99
CA PRO A 126 11.08 -27.04 -17.07
C PRO A 126 9.95 -28.06 -17.20
N TRP A 127 8.70 -27.58 -17.24
CA TRP A 127 7.54 -28.43 -17.50
C TRP A 127 7.75 -29.14 -18.84
N ILE A 128 8.02 -30.45 -18.78
CA ILE A 128 8.06 -31.30 -19.97
C ILE A 128 6.60 -31.54 -20.35
N TYR A 129 6.21 -31.03 -21.52
CA TYR A 129 4.88 -31.19 -22.10
C TYR A 129 4.73 -32.57 -22.76
#